data_AF-A0A151UHV6-F1
#
_entry.id   AF-A0A151UHV6-F1
#
_cell.length_a   1.000
_cell.length_b   1.000
_cell.length_c   1.000
_cell.angle_alpha   90.00
_cell.angle_beta   90.00
_cell.angle_gamma   90.00
#
_symmetry.space_group_name_H-M   'P 1'
#
loop_
_entity.id
_entity.type
_entity.pdbx_description
1 polymer ?
#
loop_
_entity_poly.entity_id
_entity_poly.type
_entity_poly.pdbx_seq_one_letter_code
_entity_poly.pdbx_strand_id
1 'polypeptide(L)' 'MSPEYAMQGQFSEKSDVFSFGVLLLEIVSGRRNSSFYDEENSLTLLGFVNL' A
#
# COMPACT_ATOMS: atom_id res chain seq x y z
N MET A 1 -3.91 -0.83 3.44
CA MET A 1 -3.72 -2.16 4.09
C MET A 1 -2.92 -3.04 3.15
N SER A 2 -2.17 -4.01 3.67
CA SER A 2 -1.53 -5.00 2.80
C SER A 2 -2.58 -5.87 2.10
N PRO A 3 -2.31 -6.29 0.85
CA PRO A 3 -3.29 -7.03 0.05
C PRO A 3 -3.64 -8.39 0.69
N GLU A 4 -2.68 -9.10 1.25
CA GLU A 4 -2.90 -10.38 1.93
C GLU A 4 -3.75 -10.24 3.21
N TYR A 5 -3.59 -9.14 3.95
CA TYR A 5 -4.46 -8.84 5.09
C TYR A 5 -5.88 -8.50 4.63
N ALA A 6 -6.03 -7.63 3.62
CA ALA A 6 -7.33 -7.17 3.16
C ALA A 6 -8.14 -8.28 2.47
N MET A 7 -7.49 -9.13 1.68
CA MET A 7 -8.14 -10.19 0.90
C MET A 7 -8.36 -11.47 1.69
N GLN A 8 -7.42 -11.83 2.56
CA GLN A 8 -7.38 -13.15 3.19
C GLN A 8 -7.37 -13.08 4.72
N GLY A 9 -7.38 -11.88 5.31
CA GLY A 9 -7.28 -11.70 6.77
C GLY A 9 -5.93 -12.12 7.34
N GLN A 10 -4.88 -12.23 6.50
CA GLN A 10 -3.58 -12.69 6.95
C GLN A 10 -2.85 -11.59 7.72
N PHE A 11 -2.73 -11.78 9.04
CA PHE A 11 -1.92 -10.94 9.91
C PHE A 11 -0.51 -11.53 10.06
N SER A 12 0.51 -10.69 9.86
CA SER A 12 1.92 -11.07 9.99
C SER A 12 2.82 -9.84 10.15
N GLU A 13 4.06 -10.07 10.60
CA GLU A 13 5.09 -9.02 10.57
C GLU A 13 5.31 -8.45 9.15
N LYS A 14 5.09 -9.24 8.09
CA LYS A 14 5.23 -8.80 6.70
C LYS A 14 4.12 -7.84 6.29
N SER A 15 2.87 -8.12 6.68
CA SER A 15 1.75 -7.22 6.43
C SER A 15 1.89 -5.89 7.18
N ASP A 16 2.49 -5.94 8.37
CA ASP A 16 2.78 -4.76 9.18
C ASP A 16 3.88 -3.91 8.54
N VAL A 17 4.98 -4.52 8.09
CA VAL A 17 6.06 -3.84 7.37
C VAL A 17 5.55 -3.20 6.06
N PHE A 18 4.70 -3.89 5.31
CA PHE A 18 4.09 -3.32 4.10
C PHE A 18 3.26 -2.08 4.42
N SER A 19 2.37 -2.17 5.42
CA SER A 19 1.50 -1.07 5.81
C SER A 19 2.29 0.12 6.34
N PHE A 20 3.37 -0.14 7.08
CA PHE A 20 4.31 0.89 7.51
C PHE A 20 5.02 1.57 6.33
N GLY A 21 5.45 0.82 5.32
CA GLY A 21 6.04 1.37 4.10
C GLY A 21 5.10 2.32 3.37
N VAL A 22 3.83 1.95 3.23
CA VAL A 22 2.79 2.83 2.65
C VAL A 22 2.61 4.11 3.47
N LEU A 23 2.56 4.00 4.79
CA LEU A 23 2.46 5.16 5.69
C LEU A 23 3.67 6.10 5.55
N LEU A 24 4.88 5.55 5.44
CA LEU A 24 6.10 6.33 5.26
C LEU A 24 6.06 7.14 3.96
N LEU A 25 5.59 6.53 2.87
CA LEU A 25 5.42 7.23 1.59
C LEU A 25 4.37 8.34 1.67
N GLU A 26 3.27 8.11 2.37
CA GLU A 26 2.26 9.15 2.62
C GLU A 26 2.86 10.34 3.39
N ILE A 27 3.67 10.07 4.42
CA ILE A 27 4.36 11.11 5.20
C ILE A 27 5.34 11.89 4.32
N VAL A 28 6.20 11.20 3.56
CA VAL A 28 7.25 11.84 2.75
C VAL A 28 6.67 12.57 1.54
N SER A 29 5.61 12.04 0.92
CA SER A 29 4.96 12.66 -0.23
C SER A 29 3.98 13.77 0.13
N GLY A 30 3.48 13.79 1.37
CA GLY A 30 2.39 14.67 1.81
C GLY A 30 1.06 14.40 1.10
N ARG A 31 0.93 13.27 0.39
CA ARG A 31 -0.26 12.88 -0.37
C ARG A 31 -0.96 11.74 0.34
N ARG A 32 -2.26 11.92 0.64
CA ARG A 32 -3.08 10.85 1.21
C ARG A 32 -3.20 9.68 0.24
N ASN A 33 -3.14 8.47 0.79
CA ASN A 33 -3.54 7.26 0.09
C ASN A 33 -5.08 7.25 -0.05
N SER A 34 -5.62 7.97 -1.03
CA SER A 34 -7.06 8.02 -1.31
C SER A 34 -7.57 6.61 -1.64
N SER A 35 -8.58 6.16 -0.89
CA SER A 35 -9.05 4.78 -0.85
C SER A 35 -9.43 4.21 -2.23
N PHE A 36 -8.83 3.08 -2.59
CA PHE A 36 -9.45 1.83 -3.08
C PHE A 36 -10.79 1.86 -3.87
N TYR A 37 -11.07 2.89 -4.69
CA TYR A 37 -12.21 2.91 -5.62
C TYR A 37 -11.86 3.30 -7.06
N ASP A 38 -10.58 3.51 -7.36
CA ASP A 38 -10.09 3.59 -8.74
C ASP A 38 -9.11 2.43 -8.96
N GLU A 39 -9.67 1.31 -9.42
CA GLU A 39 -8.95 0.12 -9.89
C GLU A 39 -8.01 0.43 -11.08
N GLU A 40 -8.03 1.64 -11.62
CA GLU A 40 -7.38 2.00 -12.89
C GLU A 40 -6.05 2.76 -12.76
N ASN A 41 -5.74 3.37 -11.61
CA ASN A 41 -4.55 4.22 -11.46
C ASN A 41 -3.77 4.01 -10.15
N SER A 42 -3.76 2.78 -9.63
CA SER A 42 -2.98 2.46 -8.44
C SER A 42 -1.48 2.52 -8.75
N LEU A 43 -0.89 3.70 -8.56
CA LEU A 43 0.56 3.92 -8.39
C LEU A 43 1.01 3.25 -7.08
N THR A 44 0.82 1.94 -7.01
CA THR A 44 1.35 1.10 -5.95
C THR A 44 2.87 1.06 -6.08
N LEU A 45 3.56 0.75 -4.99
CA LEU A 45 5.00 0.50 -4.99
C LEU A 45 5.46 -0.49 -6.08
N LEU A 46 4.57 -1.40 -6.50
CA LEU A 46 4.75 -2.30 -7.65
C LEU A 46 4.93 -1.58 -8.99
N GLY A 47 4.28 -0.43 -9.20
CA GLY A 47 4.47 0.41 -10.38
C GLY A 47 5.80 1.18 -10.39
N PHE A 48 6.35 1.49 -9.22
CA PHE A 48 7.65 2.17 -9.10
C PHE A 48 8.86 1.25 -9.30
N VAL A 49 8.75 -0.03 -8.97
CA VAL A 49 9.85 -1.01 -9.09
C VAL A 49 9.98 -1.59 -10.50
N ASN A 50 8.99 -1.40 -11.38
CA ASN A 50 8.99 -1.87 -12.76
C ASN A 50 9.40 -0.80 -13.80
N LEU A 51 10.15 0.23 -13.37
CA LEU A 51 10.74 1.25 -14.25
C LEU A 51 12.26 1.16 -14.27
#